data_AF-A0A251TMS9-F1
#
_entry.id   AF-A0A251TMS9-F1
#
_cell.length_a   1.000
_cell.length_b   1.000
_cell.length_c   1.000
_cell.angle_alpha   90.00
_cell.angle_beta   90.00
_cell.angle_gamma   90.00
#
_symmetry.space_group_name_H-M   'P 1'
#
loop_
_entity.id
_entity.type
_entity.pdbx_description
1 polymer ?
#
loop_
_entity_poly.entity_id
_entity_poly.type
_entity_poly.pdbx_seq_one_letter_code
_entity_poly.pdbx_strand_id
1 'polypeptide(L)' 'MLAAQDVSTRCKLGINALHIKLWATGGNKTKTPGPGAQFALRALAHSGMKIGHIEDVTPIPTDSTRRKSGRRGRRL' A
#
# COMPACT_ATOMS: atom_id res chain seq x y z
N MET A 1 3.47 -11.81 -2.78
CA MET A 1 4.93 -11.72 -2.94
C MET A 1 5.32 -11.81 -4.41
N LEU A 2 4.84 -12.80 -5.14
CA LEU A 2 5.07 -12.99 -6.59
C LEU A 2 4.90 -11.71 -7.42
N ALA A 3 3.80 -10.99 -7.24
CA ALA A 3 3.55 -9.74 -7.96
C ALA A 3 4.68 -8.69 -7.82
N ALA A 4 5.31 -8.58 -6.64
CA ALA A 4 6.41 -7.64 -6.43
C ALA A 4 7.72 -8.11 -7.10
N GLN A 5 7.94 -9.43 -7.18
CA GLN A 5 9.09 -10.02 -7.87
C GLN A 5 8.97 -9.89 -9.39
N ASP A 6 7.76 -10.07 -9.94
CA ASP A 6 7.51 -9.88 -11.36
C ASP A 6 7.70 -8.41 -11.78
N VAL A 7 7.34 -7.48 -10.90
CA VAL A 7 7.60 -6.05 -11.12
C VAL A 7 9.10 -5.77 -11.09
N SER A 8 9.84 -6.30 -10.10
CA SER A 8 11.28 -6.02 -10.03
C SER A 8 12.06 -6.58 -11.20
N THR A 9 11.69 -7.75 -11.74
CA THR A 9 12.30 -8.28 -12.97
C THR A 9 12.06 -7.36 -14.17
N ARG A 10 10.86 -6.80 -14.31
CA ARG A 10 10.54 -5.82 -15.36
C ARG A 10 11.23 -4.47 -15.15
N CYS A 11 11.43 -4.04 -13.91
CA CYS A 11 12.10 -2.78 -13.60
C CYS A 11 13.61 -2.80 -13.91
N LYS A 12 14.22 -3.98 -14.14
CA LYS A 12 15.62 -4.11 -14.57
C LYS A 12 15.91 -3.50 -15.95
N LEU A 13 14.90 -2.98 -16.64
CA LEU A 13 15.02 -2.21 -17.89
C LEU A 13 15.61 -0.80 -17.71
N GLY A 14 16.26 -0.51 -16.57
CA GLY A 14 16.95 0.77 -16.31
C GLY A 14 16.48 1.54 -15.08
N ILE A 15 15.57 0.97 -14.27
CA ILE A 15 15.13 1.60 -13.01
C ILE A 15 15.98 1.05 -11.86
N ASN A 16 16.83 1.90 -11.29
CA ASN A 16 17.78 1.51 -10.24
C ASN A 16 17.25 1.74 -8.81
N ALA A 17 16.32 2.68 -8.63
CA ALA A 17 15.76 3.04 -7.33
C ALA A 17 14.28 3.42 -7.44
N LEU A 18 13.55 3.25 -6.34
CA LEU A 18 12.11 3.52 -6.22
C LEU A 18 11.81 4.36 -4.99
N HIS A 19 11.00 5.40 -5.15
CA HIS A 19 10.26 6.01 -4.04
C HIS A 19 8.89 5.35 -3.97
N ILE A 20 8.46 4.98 -2.76
CA ILE A 20 7.27 4.15 -2.55
C ILE A 20 6.21 4.96 -1.83
N LYS A 21 5.06 5.09 -2.48
CA LYS A 21 3.85 5.63 -1.88
C LYS A 21 2.94 4.46 -1.51
N LEU A 22 2.69 4.31 -0.22
CA LEU A 22 1.80 3.30 0.33
C LEU A 22 0.44 3.94 0.61
N TRP A 23 -0.65 3.25 0.28
CA TRP A 23 -1.99 3.68 0.68
C TRP A 23 -2.89 2.52 1.07
N ALA A 24 -3.72 2.75 2.09
CA ALA A 24 -4.91 1.97 2.35
C ALA A 24 -6.09 2.52 1.54
N THR A 25 -7.28 1.89 1.66
CA THR A 25 -8.47 2.38 0.97
C THR A 25 -8.89 3.78 1.43
N GLY A 26 -8.63 4.14 2.69
CA GLY A 26 -8.82 5.50 3.21
C GLY A 26 -10.28 5.96 3.29
N GLY A 27 -10.46 7.26 3.51
CA GLY A 27 -11.77 7.90 3.66
C GLY A 27 -12.58 7.28 4.81
N ASN A 28 -13.79 6.82 4.48
CA ASN A 28 -14.68 6.16 5.43
C ASN A 28 -14.33 4.69 5.68
N LYS A 29 -13.43 4.10 4.88
CA LYS A 29 -13.06 2.69 4.96
C LYS A 29 -11.80 2.55 5.85
N THR A 30 -11.07 1.46 5.67
CA THR A 30 -9.85 1.16 6.41
C THR A 30 -8.74 2.13 6.01
N LYS A 31 -8.18 2.80 7.02
CA LYS A 31 -7.02 3.68 6.88
C LYS A 31 -5.70 2.92 7.09
N THR A 32 -5.76 1.69 7.58
CA THR A 32 -4.59 0.85 7.79
C THR A 32 -4.28 0.09 6.51
N PRO A 33 -3.04 0.21 5.98
CA PRO A 33 -2.60 -0.61 4.86
C PRO A 33 -2.72 -2.10 5.20
N GLY A 34 -3.09 -2.93 4.22
CA GLY A 34 -3.26 -4.36 4.42
C GLY A 34 -1.92 -5.08 4.66
N PRO A 35 -1.95 -6.34 5.13
CA PRO A 35 -0.73 -7.12 5.42
C PRO A 35 0.20 -7.26 4.21
N GLY A 36 -0.37 -7.30 3.00
CA GLY A 36 0.39 -7.38 1.75
C GLY A 36 1.33 -6.20 1.47
N ALA A 37 1.11 -5.04 2.11
CA ALA A 37 1.96 -3.87 1.97
C ALA A 37 3.41 -4.16 2.38
N GLN A 38 3.59 -4.68 3.59
CA GLN A 38 4.91 -4.94 4.15
C GLN A 38 5.62 -6.08 3.39
N PHE A 39 4.87 -7.12 2.99
CA PHE A 39 5.43 -8.22 2.20
C PHE A 39 5.90 -7.76 0.82
N ALA A 40 5.19 -6.85 0.17
CA ALA A 40 5.59 -6.30 -1.12
C ALA A 40 6.86 -5.44 -1.00
N LEU A 41 6.93 -4.55 0.00
CA LEU A 41 8.12 -3.75 0.30
C LEU A 41 9.35 -4.63 0.53
N ARG A 42 9.20 -5.66 1.36
CA ARG A 42 10.26 -6.62 1.66
C ARG A 42 10.73 -7.37 0.42
N ALA A 43 9.80 -7.83 -0.43
CA ALA A 43 10.13 -8.53 -1.67
C ALA A 43 10.91 -7.63 -2.65
N LEU A 44 10.53 -6.36 -2.80
CA LEU A 44 11.24 -5.40 -3.65
C LEU A 44 12.67 -5.15 -3.14
N ALA A 45 12.83 -4.92 -1.83
CA ALA A 45 14.15 -4.75 -1.22
C ALA A 45 15.05 -5.98 -1.41
N HIS A 46 14.51 -7.19 -1.19
CA HIS A 46 15.28 -8.43 -1.40
C HIS A 46 15.64 -8.68 -2.86
N SER A 47 14.84 -8.19 -3.82
CA SER A 47 15.14 -8.34 -5.25
C SER A 47 16.25 -7.40 -5.77
N GLY A 48 16.84 -6.59 -4.89
CA GLY A 48 17.96 -5.70 -5.22
C GLY A 48 17.56 -4.29 -5.67
N MET A 49 16.27 -3.94 -5.59
CA MET A 49 15.80 -2.58 -5.87
C MET A 49 16.15 -1.66 -4.70
N LYS A 50 16.76 -0.50 -4.98
CA LYS A 50 17.05 0.50 -3.94
C LYS A 50 15.77 1.27 -3.59
N ILE A 51 15.41 1.31 -2.32
CA ILE A 51 14.24 2.07 -1.85
C ILE A 51 14.74 3.40 -1.29
N GLY A 52 14.21 4.50 -1.81
CA GLY A 52 14.53 5.86 -1.36
C GLY A 52 13.64 6.29 -0.20
N HIS A 53 12.53 6.94 -0.53
CA HIS A 53 11.54 7.42 0.45
C HIS A 53 10.32 6.52 0.46
N ILE A 54 9.76 6.29 1.66
CA ILE A 54 8.50 5.60 1.85
C ILE A 54 7.52 6.58 2.50
N GLU A 55 6.39 6.81 1.86
CA GLU A 55 5.36 7.74 2.33
C GLU A 55 4.02 7.01 2.46
N ASP A 56 3.33 7.19 3.59
CA ASP A 56 1.93 6.81 3.72
C ASP A 56 1.06 7.96 3.19
N VAL A 57 0.44 7.72 2.04
CA VAL A 57 -0.44 8.66 1.35
C VAL A 57 -1.91 8.24 1.46
N THR A 58 -2.25 7.45 2.49
CA THR A 58 -3.63 7.06 2.74
C THR A 58 -4.53 8.29 2.86
N PRO A 59 -5.64 8.38 2.10
CA PRO A 59 -6.55 9.51 2.18
C PRO A 59 -7.21 9.62 3.57
N ILE A 60 -6.83 10.65 4.33
CA ILE A 60 -7.43 11.00 5.62
C ILE A 60 -8.28 12.25 5.40
N PRO A 61 -9.62 12.15 5.50
CA PRO A 61 -10.47 13.30 5.28
C PRO A 61 -10.57 14.16 6.56
N THR A 62 -10.67 15.49 6.40
CA THR A 62 -10.86 16.43 7.52
C THR A 62 -12.20 16.18 8.23
N ASP A 63 -13.26 15.95 7.47
CA ASP A 63 -14.55 15.42 7.93
C ASP A 63 -14.97 14.26 7.02
N SER A 64 -15.68 13.28 7.57
CA SER A 64 -15.99 12.01 6.88
C SER A 64 -17.48 11.84 6.64
N THR A 65 -17.84 11.17 5.54
CA THR A 65 -19.24 10.83 5.28
C THR A 65 -19.65 9.57 6.06
N ARG A 66 -20.94 9.18 6.00
CA ARG A 66 -21.43 8.03 6.78
C ARG A 66 -20.74 6.71 6.35
N ARG A 67 -20.23 5.94 7.31
CA ARG A 67 -19.68 4.59 7.09
C ARG A 67 -20.75 3.58 6.68
N LYS A 68 -20.33 2.53 5.95
CA LYS A 68 -21.18 1.39 5.59
C LYS A 68 -21.65 0.63 6.86
N SER A 69 -22.78 -0.06 6.74
CA SER A 69 -23.38 -0.95 7.76
C SER A 69 -24.23 -0.28 8.85
N GLY A 70 -24.61 0.99 8.65
CA GLY A 70 -25.61 1.66 9.48
C GLY A 70 -25.17 1.82 10.96
N ARG A 71 -26.14 2.07 11.85
CA ARG A 71 -25.85 2.37 13.27
C ARG A 71 -25.26 1.19 14.04
N ARG A 72 -25.65 -0.04 13.69
CA ARG A 72 -25.27 -1.26 14.43
C ARG A 72 -24.05 -1.98 13.84
N GLY A 73 -23.49 -1.48 12.73
CA GLY A 73 -22.34 -2.09 12.07
C GLY A 73 -22.68 -3.41 11.36
N ARG A 74 -21.64 -4.05 10.81
CA ARG A 74 -21.74 -5.36 10.18
C ARG A 74 -21.80 -6.41 11.28
N ARG A 75 -22.86 -7.22 11.31
CA ARG A 75 -22.99 -8.38 12.20
C ARG A 75 -22.57 -9.62 11.41
N LEU A 76 -21.58 -10.33 11.94
CA LEU A 76 -21.06 -11.59 11.41
C LEU A 76 -21.35 -12.69 12.43
#